data_AF-A0A847CJX3-F1
#
_entry.id   AF-A0A847CJX3-F1
#
_cell.length_a   1.000
_cell.length_b   1.000
_cell.length_c   1.000
_cell.angle_alpha   90.00
_cell.angle_beta   90.00
_cell.angle_gamma   90.00
#
_symmetry.space_group_name_H-M   'P 1'
#
loop_
_entity.id
_entity.type
_entity.pdbx_description
1 polymer ?
#
loop_
_entity_poly.entity_id
_entity_poly.type
_entity_poly.pdbx_seq_one_letter_code
_entity_poly.pdbx_strand_id
1 'polypeptide(L)'
;MKEVLDIITNETLTYNQQLLELARLAENFDHTIELDDNLVQAKEDNIICDLGEGNAPYRPRYIVPDYSILMKNGSEFLGLKAPKDLAEALNSLLIMYRHVPSITSFPVYLGNFDELLEPFVLKEDREFAKKLIGLFLLNIDRTLNDSFVHANIGPVDTLTGRIILELTEEMELAIPNLTLKYDPDLTSNEFAELAAKCMLKTAKPSFANNKMFKSEWGDYAIASCYNGLRIKGGGFTLPRLRLYEASLKAKDIADFKNNILPKYTDIMLKMMDDRIDFIVEESSFFKSNFLVTEGFVELDNFTGMFGVVGLAECVNNLLNISDNKLGYGNNKEADDLGEEIIKELYDLVDSHDSKYAKNFNHKYRLHAQVGIDSDGREDSPGCRIPIGAEPIMPEQIIHSERFHKYFPTGIGDIFKFEETWEKTPNALVDIIKGALTNGMRYFSAYLENTDVVRVTGYLVKKSELAKLDAGKQSLNNVSIFGKGARDFSDALDRRINTNDSSN
;
A
#
# COMPACT_ATOMS: atom_id res chain seq x y z
N MET A 1 25.63 9.68 -18.44
CA MET A 1 25.71 8.93 -19.73
C MET A 1 25.85 7.43 -19.54
N LYS A 2 26.66 6.93 -18.58
CA LYS A 2 26.75 5.49 -18.30
C LYS A 2 25.42 4.88 -17.82
N GLU A 3 24.75 5.53 -16.86
CA GLU A 3 23.43 5.06 -16.34
C GLU A 3 22.34 4.99 -17.43
N VAL A 4 22.30 5.95 -18.34
CA VAL A 4 21.40 5.91 -19.50
C VAL A 4 21.69 4.69 -20.37
N LEU A 5 22.97 4.41 -20.65
CA LEU A 5 23.37 3.23 -21.42
C LEU A 5 22.98 1.93 -20.70
N ASP A 6 23.22 1.87 -19.39
CA ASP A 6 22.87 0.73 -18.55
C ASP A 6 21.36 0.41 -18.63
N ILE A 7 20.49 1.43 -18.64
CA ILE A 7 19.03 1.25 -18.80
C ILE A 7 18.66 0.76 -20.21
N ILE A 8 19.13 1.42 -21.27
CA ILE A 8 18.70 1.11 -22.65
C ILE A 8 19.27 -0.21 -23.18
N THR A 9 20.38 -0.69 -22.61
CA THR A 9 20.97 -1.99 -22.97
C THR A 9 20.53 -3.13 -22.05
N ASN A 10 19.74 -2.86 -21.01
CA ASN A 10 19.26 -3.90 -20.10
C ASN A 10 18.19 -4.76 -20.76
N GLU A 11 18.57 -5.98 -21.14
CA GLU A 11 17.69 -6.96 -21.81
C GLU A 11 16.56 -7.48 -20.92
N THR A 12 16.63 -7.28 -19.59
CA THR A 12 15.58 -7.68 -18.66
C THR A 12 14.42 -6.68 -18.59
N LEU A 13 14.61 -5.45 -19.10
CA LEU A 13 13.58 -4.41 -19.13
C LEU A 13 12.80 -4.44 -20.45
N THR A 14 11.49 -4.30 -20.35
CA THR A 14 10.61 -4.01 -21.49
C THR A 14 10.76 -2.55 -21.92
N TYR A 15 10.28 -2.20 -23.12
CA TYR A 15 10.28 -0.81 -23.60
C TYR A 15 9.64 0.18 -22.61
N ASN A 16 8.48 -0.17 -22.04
CA ASN A 16 7.78 0.69 -21.08
C ASN A 16 8.59 0.85 -19.79
N GLN A 17 9.25 -0.22 -19.31
CA GLN A 17 10.12 -0.14 -18.13
C GLN A 17 11.32 0.77 -18.39
N GLN A 18 11.98 0.63 -19.55
CA GLN A 18 13.08 1.52 -19.93
C GLN A 18 12.64 2.99 -19.97
N LEU A 19 11.47 3.27 -20.54
CA LEU A 19 10.91 4.63 -20.57
C LEU A 19 10.70 5.19 -19.16
N LEU A 20 10.14 4.40 -18.25
CA LEU A 20 9.91 4.82 -16.86
C LEU A 20 11.21 5.01 -16.08
N GLU A 21 12.17 4.11 -16.24
CA GLU A 21 13.49 4.22 -15.58
C GLU A 21 14.26 5.44 -16.08
N LEU A 22 14.19 5.76 -17.37
CA LEU A 22 14.78 6.99 -17.92
C LEU A 22 14.11 8.25 -17.35
N ALA A 23 12.79 8.23 -17.18
CA ALA A 23 12.06 9.34 -16.55
C ALA A 23 12.46 9.52 -15.09
N ARG A 24 12.51 8.42 -14.31
CA ARG A 24 12.98 8.43 -12.91
C ARG A 24 14.41 8.92 -12.79
N LEU A 25 15.28 8.49 -13.70
CA LEU A 25 16.66 8.95 -13.75
C LEU A 25 16.72 10.48 -13.94
N ALA A 26 15.91 11.03 -14.83
CA ALA A 26 15.81 12.48 -15.01
C ALA A 26 15.24 13.20 -13.77
N GLU A 27 14.23 12.64 -13.10
CA GLU A 27 13.68 13.17 -11.84
C GLU A 27 14.75 13.22 -10.74
N ASN A 28 15.65 12.24 -10.68
CA ASN A 28 16.71 12.16 -9.67
C ASN A 28 17.91 13.09 -9.94
N PHE A 29 18.05 13.64 -11.15
CA PHE A 29 19.05 14.68 -11.46
C PHE A 29 18.58 16.09 -11.09
N ASP A 30 17.34 16.25 -10.62
CA ASP A 30 16.80 17.54 -10.25
C ASP A 30 17.32 18.03 -8.89
N HIS A 31 17.80 19.28 -8.90
CA HIS A 31 18.27 20.01 -7.73
C HIS A 31 17.52 21.34 -7.57
N THR A 32 16.28 21.42 -8.07
CA THR A 32 15.47 22.65 -8.01
C THR A 32 15.15 23.04 -6.56
N ILE A 33 14.88 22.04 -5.70
CA ILE A 33 14.80 22.24 -4.25
C ILE A 33 16.19 21.98 -3.66
N GLU A 34 16.80 23.01 -3.10
CA GLU A 34 18.04 22.88 -2.33
C GLU A 34 17.75 22.16 -1.00
N LEU A 35 18.46 21.07 -0.75
CA LEU A 35 18.28 20.27 0.46
C LEU A 35 19.12 20.82 1.62
N ASP A 36 18.54 20.84 2.82
CA ASP A 36 19.26 21.16 4.06
C ASP A 36 20.42 20.17 4.30
N ASP A 37 21.58 20.67 4.74
CA ASP A 37 22.76 19.82 5.02
C ASP A 37 22.44 18.67 6.00
N ASN A 38 21.55 18.90 6.97
CA ASN A 38 21.15 17.84 7.91
C ASN A 38 20.31 16.76 7.21
N LEU A 39 19.49 17.13 6.24
CA LEU A 39 18.73 16.19 5.43
C LEU A 39 19.66 15.39 4.51
N VAL A 40 20.62 16.05 3.87
CA VAL A 40 21.64 15.38 3.06
C VAL A 40 22.36 14.32 3.89
N GLN A 41 22.86 14.71 5.07
CA GLN A 41 23.53 13.76 5.96
C GLN A 41 22.60 12.64 6.44
N ALA A 42 21.34 12.92 6.73
CA ALA A 42 20.37 11.91 7.14
C ALA A 42 20.06 10.89 6.02
N LYS A 43 20.06 11.33 4.76
CA LYS A 43 19.91 10.44 3.59
C LYS A 43 21.17 9.61 3.36
N GLU A 44 22.37 10.21 3.49
CA GLU A 44 23.65 9.48 3.40
C GLU A 44 23.80 8.42 4.50
N ASP A 45 23.33 8.73 5.71
CA ASP A 45 23.26 7.81 6.85
C ASP A 45 22.15 6.75 6.69
N ASN A 46 21.37 6.80 5.61
CA ASN A 46 20.21 5.95 5.35
C ASN A 46 19.07 6.05 6.38
N ILE A 47 19.04 7.10 7.20
CA ILE A 47 17.99 7.27 8.23
C ILE A 47 16.68 7.77 7.60
N ILE A 48 16.78 8.64 6.58
CA ILE A 48 15.62 9.13 5.82
C ILE A 48 15.71 8.63 4.38
N CYS A 49 14.60 8.06 3.90
CA CYS A 49 14.44 7.60 2.53
C CYS A 49 13.18 8.25 1.92
N ASP A 50 13.32 8.91 0.78
CA ASP A 50 12.21 9.57 0.08
C ASP A 50 11.48 8.64 -0.92
N LEU A 51 11.78 7.34 -0.90
CA LEU A 51 11.22 6.32 -1.79
C LEU A 51 11.35 6.64 -3.29
N GLY A 52 12.37 7.41 -3.68
CA GLY A 52 12.59 7.77 -5.08
C GLY A 52 11.52 8.71 -5.62
N GLU A 53 10.93 9.55 -4.75
CA GLU A 53 9.93 10.52 -5.17
C GLU A 53 10.52 11.81 -5.81
N GLY A 54 11.85 11.90 -5.93
CA GLY A 54 12.55 13.09 -6.44
C GLY A 54 12.51 14.28 -5.48
N ASN A 55 13.38 15.28 -5.68
CA ASN A 55 13.42 16.46 -4.79
C ASN A 55 12.29 17.45 -5.10
N ALA A 56 12.01 17.71 -6.38
CA ALA A 56 10.94 18.62 -6.83
C ALA A 56 9.75 17.85 -7.44
N PRO A 57 8.81 17.37 -6.61
CA PRO A 57 7.72 16.52 -7.10
C PRO A 57 6.75 17.30 -7.98
N TYR A 58 6.44 16.75 -9.16
CA TYR A 58 5.44 17.32 -10.08
C TYR A 58 4.05 16.67 -9.98
N ARG A 59 3.90 15.65 -9.14
CA ARG A 59 2.66 14.87 -8.96
C ARG A 59 2.58 14.32 -7.52
N PRO A 60 1.38 14.23 -6.91
CA PRO A 60 1.25 13.63 -5.59
C PRO A 60 1.66 12.17 -5.63
N ARG A 61 2.16 11.64 -4.51
CA ARG A 61 2.53 10.24 -4.39
C ARG A 61 1.37 9.29 -4.68
N TYR A 62 0.21 9.61 -4.13
CA TYR A 62 -1.03 8.85 -4.30
C TYR A 62 -2.18 9.79 -4.65
N ILE A 63 -2.99 9.37 -5.63
CA ILE A 63 -4.16 10.11 -6.10
C ILE A 63 -5.33 9.16 -6.05
N VAL A 64 -6.44 9.61 -5.45
CA VAL A 64 -7.66 8.83 -5.25
C VAL A 64 -8.84 9.56 -5.88
N PRO A 65 -8.99 9.49 -7.23
CA PRO A 65 -10.09 10.16 -7.92
C PRO A 65 -11.47 9.65 -7.47
N ASP A 66 -12.46 10.55 -7.41
CA ASP A 66 -13.86 10.15 -7.33
C ASP A 66 -14.37 9.74 -8.72
N TYR A 67 -14.24 8.46 -9.04
CA TYR A 67 -14.73 7.92 -10.31
C TYR A 67 -16.26 7.95 -10.45
N SER A 68 -17.03 8.23 -9.40
CA SER A 68 -18.48 8.42 -9.53
C SER A 68 -18.82 9.66 -10.36
N ILE A 69 -17.92 10.64 -10.40
CA ILE A 69 -18.03 11.82 -11.28
C ILE A 69 -17.97 11.39 -12.75
N LEU A 70 -17.05 10.48 -13.11
CA LEU A 70 -16.92 9.96 -14.46
C LEU A 70 -18.20 9.20 -14.87
N MET A 71 -18.74 8.39 -13.96
CA MET A 71 -19.97 7.63 -14.23
C MET A 71 -21.20 8.53 -14.42
N LYS A 72 -21.27 9.65 -13.69
CA LYS A 72 -22.44 10.57 -13.73
C LYS A 72 -22.34 11.59 -14.85
N ASN A 73 -21.15 12.13 -15.09
CA ASN A 73 -20.96 13.33 -15.91
C ASN A 73 -20.09 13.08 -17.15
N GLY A 74 -19.28 12.02 -17.16
CA GLY A 74 -18.19 11.85 -18.13
C GLY A 74 -16.97 12.72 -17.77
N SER A 75 -16.17 13.06 -18.78
CA SER A 75 -15.02 13.98 -18.68
C SER A 75 -14.93 14.81 -19.95
N GLU A 76 -14.97 16.13 -19.80
CA GLU A 76 -14.92 17.05 -20.95
C GLU A 76 -13.54 17.05 -21.60
N PHE A 77 -12.49 17.10 -20.77
CA PHE A 77 -11.09 17.05 -21.16
C PHE A 77 -10.76 15.80 -21.97
N LEU A 78 -11.30 14.64 -21.57
CA LEU A 78 -11.11 13.38 -22.29
C LEU A 78 -12.13 13.15 -23.41
N GLY A 79 -13.10 14.06 -23.59
CA GLY A 79 -14.17 13.90 -24.58
C GLY A 79 -15.10 12.71 -24.29
N LEU A 80 -15.22 12.30 -23.02
CA LEU A 80 -16.04 11.17 -22.58
C LEU A 80 -17.41 11.67 -22.11
N LYS A 81 -18.48 11.07 -22.63
CA LYS A 81 -19.83 11.28 -22.11
C LYS A 81 -20.07 10.34 -20.93
N ALA A 82 -21.05 10.67 -20.09
CA ALA A 82 -21.53 9.74 -19.07
C ALA A 82 -21.93 8.40 -19.71
N PRO A 83 -21.39 7.25 -19.24
CA PRO A 83 -21.66 5.95 -19.82
C PRO A 83 -23.12 5.55 -19.60
N LYS A 84 -23.70 4.84 -20.58
CA LYS A 84 -25.11 4.41 -20.56
C LYS A 84 -25.28 2.94 -20.28
N ASP A 85 -24.27 2.14 -20.61
CA ASP A 85 -24.24 0.69 -20.45
C ASP A 85 -22.89 0.23 -19.89
N LEU A 86 -22.80 -1.08 -19.61
CA LEU A 86 -21.61 -1.67 -18.99
C LEU A 86 -20.38 -1.55 -19.89
N ALA A 87 -20.52 -1.68 -21.21
CA ALA A 87 -19.40 -1.59 -22.14
C ALA A 87 -18.81 -0.17 -22.16
N GLU A 88 -19.67 0.86 -22.21
CA GLU A 88 -19.27 2.26 -22.13
C GLU A 88 -18.61 2.59 -20.77
N ALA A 89 -19.14 2.06 -19.67
CA ALA A 89 -18.60 2.29 -18.33
C ALA A 89 -17.19 1.70 -18.16
N LEU A 90 -17.01 0.43 -18.54
CA LEU A 90 -15.71 -0.25 -18.50
C LEU A 90 -14.69 0.45 -19.40
N ASN A 91 -15.08 0.82 -20.63
CA ASN A 91 -14.19 1.54 -21.55
C ASN A 91 -13.79 2.92 -21.02
N SER A 92 -14.74 3.67 -20.43
CA SER A 92 -14.47 4.99 -19.86
C SER A 92 -13.48 4.92 -18.70
N LEU A 93 -13.63 3.92 -17.83
CA LEU A 93 -12.68 3.65 -16.74
C LEU A 93 -11.28 3.33 -17.27
N LEU A 94 -11.15 2.42 -18.26
CA LEU A 94 -9.86 2.09 -18.86
C LEU A 94 -9.15 3.31 -19.45
N ILE A 95 -9.89 4.20 -20.12
CA ILE A 95 -9.34 5.46 -20.64
C ILE A 95 -8.87 6.34 -19.47
N MET A 96 -9.73 6.57 -18.48
CA MET A 96 -9.41 7.41 -17.32
C MET A 96 -8.16 6.94 -16.58
N TYR A 97 -7.99 5.63 -16.38
CA TYR A 97 -6.84 5.05 -15.68
C TYR A 97 -5.49 5.37 -16.34
N ARG A 98 -5.45 5.58 -17.66
CA ARG A 98 -4.23 5.97 -18.37
C ARG A 98 -3.80 7.41 -18.09
N HIS A 99 -4.68 8.23 -17.51
CA HIS A 99 -4.46 9.65 -17.27
C HIS A 99 -4.34 10.02 -15.79
N VAL A 100 -4.38 9.02 -14.88
CA VAL A 100 -4.19 9.25 -13.44
C VAL A 100 -2.72 8.95 -13.10
N PRO A 101 -1.91 9.97 -12.79
CA PRO A 101 -0.49 9.77 -12.53
C PRO A 101 -0.23 9.23 -11.11
N SER A 102 0.98 8.71 -10.91
CA SER A 102 1.55 8.39 -9.61
C SER A 102 3.07 8.35 -9.75
N ILE A 103 3.82 8.16 -8.66
CA ILE A 103 5.29 8.04 -8.78
C ILE A 103 5.73 6.88 -9.68
N THR A 104 4.93 5.83 -9.79
CA THR A 104 5.20 4.68 -10.67
C THR A 104 4.59 4.82 -12.05
N SER A 105 3.92 5.94 -12.32
CA SER A 105 3.20 6.27 -13.56
C SER A 105 1.95 5.41 -13.85
N PHE A 106 1.49 4.63 -12.87
CA PHE A 106 0.25 3.86 -12.94
C PHE A 106 -0.73 4.32 -11.84
N PRO A 107 -2.05 4.26 -12.09
CA PRO A 107 -3.05 4.63 -11.09
C PRO A 107 -2.97 3.69 -9.88
N VAL A 108 -2.85 4.28 -8.70
CA VAL A 108 -2.76 3.52 -7.44
C VAL A 108 -4.11 3.14 -6.85
N TYR A 109 -5.20 3.66 -7.43
CA TYR A 109 -6.58 3.37 -7.04
C TYR A 109 -7.46 3.36 -8.29
N LEU A 110 -8.30 2.35 -8.43
CA LEU A 110 -9.19 2.14 -9.58
C LEU A 110 -10.67 2.34 -9.24
N GLY A 111 -11.02 2.61 -7.98
CA GLY A 111 -12.43 2.76 -7.59
C GLY A 111 -12.96 1.59 -6.75
N ASN A 112 -14.17 1.79 -6.22
CA ASN A 112 -15.01 0.73 -5.67
C ASN A 112 -15.73 0.07 -6.85
N PHE A 113 -15.14 -0.99 -7.41
CA PHE A 113 -15.59 -1.56 -8.68
C PHE A 113 -17.04 -2.00 -8.64
N ASP A 114 -17.43 -2.64 -7.56
CA ASP A 114 -18.80 -3.08 -7.39
C ASP A 114 -19.77 -1.90 -7.34
N GLU A 115 -19.53 -0.90 -6.49
CA GLU A 115 -20.42 0.27 -6.41
C GLU A 115 -20.51 1.05 -7.74
N LEU A 116 -19.39 1.20 -8.46
CA LEU A 116 -19.33 1.93 -9.72
C LEU A 116 -20.06 1.20 -10.86
N LEU A 117 -19.93 -0.12 -10.92
CA LEU A 117 -20.40 -0.93 -12.05
C LEU A 117 -21.75 -1.60 -11.80
N GLU A 118 -22.19 -1.78 -10.55
CA GLU A 118 -23.46 -2.44 -10.20
C GLU A 118 -24.67 -1.88 -10.96
N PRO A 119 -24.85 -0.54 -11.11
CA PRO A 119 -25.99 0.01 -11.85
C PRO A 119 -26.02 -0.38 -13.34
N PHE A 120 -24.89 -0.78 -13.91
CA PHE A 120 -24.77 -1.23 -15.29
C PHE A 120 -24.86 -2.75 -15.38
N VAL A 121 -24.22 -3.48 -14.46
CA VAL A 121 -24.26 -4.95 -14.40
C VAL A 121 -25.69 -5.46 -14.19
N LEU A 122 -26.49 -4.82 -13.33
CA LEU A 122 -27.88 -5.22 -13.08
C LEU A 122 -28.81 -5.08 -14.30
N LYS A 123 -28.37 -4.42 -15.38
CA LYS A 123 -29.12 -4.28 -16.63
C LYS A 123 -28.76 -5.34 -17.67
N GLU A 124 -27.72 -6.12 -17.41
CA GLU A 124 -27.16 -7.10 -18.34
C GLU A 124 -27.47 -8.53 -17.88
N ASP A 125 -27.38 -9.47 -18.82
CA ASP A 125 -27.30 -10.89 -18.44
C ASP A 125 -26.01 -11.13 -17.64
N ARG A 126 -26.10 -11.94 -16.57
CA ARG A 126 -24.97 -12.18 -15.65
C ARG A 126 -23.74 -12.73 -16.36
N GLU A 127 -23.90 -13.68 -17.27
CA GLU A 127 -22.77 -14.31 -17.96
C GLU A 127 -22.16 -13.34 -18.99
N PHE A 128 -23.00 -12.52 -19.63
CA PHE A 128 -22.51 -11.43 -20.47
C PHE A 128 -21.73 -10.38 -19.68
N ALA A 129 -22.25 -9.95 -18.51
CA ALA A 129 -21.56 -9.03 -17.61
C ALA A 129 -20.23 -9.60 -17.11
N LYS A 130 -20.22 -10.87 -16.66
CA LYS A 130 -19.01 -11.60 -16.25
C LYS A 130 -17.98 -11.62 -17.38
N LYS A 131 -18.38 -11.90 -18.61
CA LYS A 131 -17.48 -11.87 -19.77
C LYS A 131 -16.85 -10.48 -19.98
N LEU A 132 -17.64 -9.41 -19.92
CA LEU A 132 -17.13 -8.05 -20.10
C LEU A 132 -16.19 -7.62 -18.97
N ILE A 133 -16.54 -7.93 -17.72
CA ILE A 133 -15.68 -7.67 -16.56
C ILE A 133 -14.38 -8.49 -16.66
N GLY A 134 -14.44 -9.74 -17.12
CA GLY A 134 -13.24 -10.55 -17.35
C GLY A 134 -12.28 -9.92 -18.36
N LEU A 135 -12.79 -9.38 -19.47
CA LEU A 135 -11.97 -8.65 -20.45
C LEU A 135 -11.39 -7.35 -19.88
N PHE A 136 -12.16 -6.64 -19.04
CA PHE A 136 -11.71 -5.44 -18.35
C PHE A 136 -10.57 -5.73 -17.37
N LEU A 137 -10.71 -6.74 -16.52
CA LEU A 137 -9.67 -7.17 -15.59
C LEU A 137 -8.42 -7.65 -16.33
N LEU A 138 -8.58 -8.42 -17.41
CA LEU A 138 -7.47 -8.83 -18.26
C LEU A 138 -6.72 -7.62 -18.84
N ASN A 139 -7.45 -6.61 -19.32
CA ASN A 139 -6.84 -5.39 -19.86
C ASN A 139 -6.04 -4.65 -18.79
N ILE A 140 -6.59 -4.49 -17.58
CA ILE A 140 -5.89 -3.90 -16.44
C ILE A 140 -4.59 -4.64 -16.16
N ASP A 141 -4.61 -5.97 -16.01
CA ASP A 141 -3.40 -6.76 -15.69
C ASP A 141 -2.34 -6.71 -16.80
N ARG A 142 -2.75 -6.55 -18.06
CA ARG A 142 -1.82 -6.51 -19.21
C ARG A 142 -1.30 -5.11 -19.56
N THR A 143 -1.90 -4.05 -19.02
CA THR A 143 -1.57 -2.66 -19.43
C THR A 143 -1.19 -1.73 -18.29
N LEU A 144 -1.61 -2.03 -17.06
CA LEU A 144 -1.28 -1.29 -15.85
C LEU A 144 -0.31 -2.12 -15.01
N ASN A 145 0.87 -2.41 -15.57
CA ASN A 145 1.81 -3.45 -15.14
C ASN A 145 2.59 -3.12 -13.86
N ASP A 146 1.87 -2.76 -12.82
CA ASP A 146 2.39 -2.38 -11.51
C ASP A 146 1.49 -2.95 -10.41
N SER A 147 2.07 -3.71 -9.50
CA SER A 147 1.36 -4.33 -8.37
C SER A 147 0.84 -3.33 -7.34
N PHE A 148 1.17 -2.04 -7.47
CA PHE A 148 0.55 -0.95 -6.71
C PHE A 148 -0.77 -0.45 -7.32
N VAL A 149 -1.25 -1.03 -8.41
CA VAL A 149 -2.59 -0.74 -8.94
C VAL A 149 -3.63 -1.48 -8.09
N HIS A 150 -4.61 -0.76 -7.54
CA HIS A 150 -5.49 -1.29 -6.50
C HIS A 150 -6.96 -0.97 -6.77
N ALA A 151 -7.86 -1.95 -6.59
CA ALA A 151 -9.31 -1.78 -6.63
C ALA A 151 -9.95 -2.13 -5.28
N ASN A 152 -11.11 -1.56 -4.98
CA ASN A 152 -11.88 -1.91 -3.79
C ASN A 152 -13.22 -2.55 -4.17
N ILE A 153 -13.77 -3.34 -3.25
CA ILE A 153 -15.14 -3.85 -3.26
C ILE A 153 -15.73 -3.76 -1.85
N GLY A 154 -17.04 -3.93 -1.72
CA GLY A 154 -17.79 -3.84 -0.48
C GLY A 154 -18.01 -2.39 0.00
N PRO A 155 -18.65 -2.20 1.16
CA PRO A 155 -18.95 -3.22 2.17
C PRO A 155 -20.19 -4.07 1.91
N VAL A 156 -21.05 -3.65 0.98
CA VAL A 156 -22.31 -4.33 0.68
C VAL A 156 -22.07 -5.51 -0.26
N ASP A 157 -22.82 -6.59 -0.04
CA ASP A 157 -22.87 -7.73 -0.94
C ASP A 157 -23.62 -7.39 -2.23
N THR A 158 -22.90 -7.36 -3.35
CA THR A 158 -23.40 -6.96 -4.68
C THR A 158 -23.19 -8.08 -5.71
N LEU A 159 -24.00 -8.08 -6.78
CA LEU A 159 -23.81 -9.05 -7.86
C LEU A 159 -22.44 -8.85 -8.53
N THR A 160 -22.05 -7.60 -8.76
CA THR A 160 -20.75 -7.24 -9.34
C THR A 160 -19.60 -7.68 -8.46
N GLY A 161 -19.66 -7.45 -7.15
CA GLY A 161 -18.64 -7.89 -6.21
C GLY A 161 -18.44 -9.42 -6.25
N ARG A 162 -19.53 -10.19 -6.31
CA ARG A 162 -19.47 -11.65 -6.46
C ARG A 162 -18.85 -12.09 -7.79
N ILE A 163 -19.20 -11.43 -8.91
CA ILE A 163 -18.59 -11.69 -10.23
C ILE A 163 -17.08 -11.40 -10.20
N ILE A 164 -16.66 -10.31 -9.56
CA ILE A 164 -15.25 -9.94 -9.43
C ILE A 164 -14.48 -10.99 -8.64
N LEU A 165 -15.03 -11.50 -7.52
CA LEU A 165 -14.38 -12.55 -6.74
C LEU A 165 -14.25 -13.86 -7.52
N GLU A 166 -15.30 -14.25 -8.25
CA GLU A 166 -15.28 -15.43 -9.12
C GLU A 166 -14.20 -15.30 -10.21
N LEU A 167 -14.15 -14.18 -10.92
CA LEU A 167 -13.12 -13.92 -11.94
C LEU A 167 -11.71 -13.82 -11.35
N THR A 168 -11.58 -13.28 -10.14
CA THR A 168 -10.29 -13.19 -9.44
C THR A 168 -9.71 -14.59 -9.19
N GLU A 169 -10.55 -15.53 -8.74
CA GLU A 169 -10.19 -16.93 -8.55
C GLU A 169 -9.92 -17.63 -9.90
N GLU A 170 -10.79 -17.46 -10.90
CA GLU A 170 -10.66 -18.14 -12.20
C GLU A 170 -9.41 -17.70 -12.99
N MET A 171 -9.03 -16.43 -12.90
CA MET A 171 -8.01 -15.85 -13.77
C MET A 171 -6.63 -15.75 -13.10
N GLU A 172 -6.58 -15.71 -11.76
CA GLU A 172 -5.36 -15.57 -10.96
C GLU A 172 -4.41 -14.45 -11.47
N LEU A 173 -5.01 -13.33 -11.87
CA LEU A 173 -4.28 -12.13 -12.31
C LEU A 173 -3.54 -11.54 -11.11
N ALA A 174 -2.34 -10.99 -11.32
CA ALA A 174 -1.62 -10.30 -10.24
C ALA A 174 -2.26 -8.95 -9.93
N ILE A 175 -2.74 -8.26 -10.96
CA ILE A 175 -3.21 -6.88 -10.97
C ILE A 175 -4.69 -6.87 -11.41
N PRO A 176 -5.54 -6.01 -10.83
CA PRO A 176 -5.22 -5.12 -9.71
C PRO A 176 -5.11 -5.91 -8.40
N ASN A 177 -4.40 -5.35 -7.42
CA ASN A 177 -4.62 -5.73 -6.03
C ASN A 177 -6.09 -5.43 -5.65
N LEU A 178 -6.66 -6.16 -4.70
CA LEU A 178 -8.07 -6.03 -4.33
C LEU A 178 -8.21 -5.94 -2.81
N THR A 179 -9.10 -5.08 -2.34
CA THR A 179 -9.49 -5.01 -0.93
C THR A 179 -11.00 -5.03 -0.78
N LEU A 180 -11.50 -5.85 0.15
CA LEU A 180 -12.85 -5.79 0.66
C LEU A 180 -12.89 -4.79 1.82
N LYS A 181 -13.70 -3.75 1.69
CA LYS A 181 -14.09 -2.88 2.81
C LYS A 181 -15.03 -3.68 3.69
N TYR A 182 -14.51 -4.37 4.68
CA TYR A 182 -15.29 -5.30 5.49
C TYR A 182 -16.01 -4.58 6.62
N ASP A 183 -17.32 -4.82 6.72
CA ASP A 183 -18.15 -4.37 7.82
C ASP A 183 -19.10 -5.51 8.24
N PRO A 184 -18.99 -6.07 9.45
CA PRO A 184 -19.84 -7.19 9.85
C PRO A 184 -21.34 -6.86 9.91
N ASP A 185 -21.72 -5.57 9.89
CA ASP A 185 -23.12 -5.15 9.88
C ASP A 185 -23.68 -4.98 8.44
N LEU A 186 -22.82 -4.84 7.44
CA LEU A 186 -23.20 -4.56 6.04
C LEU A 186 -22.81 -5.69 5.08
N THR A 187 -21.71 -6.38 5.37
CA THR A 187 -21.18 -7.49 4.59
C THR A 187 -21.89 -8.77 5.00
N SER A 188 -22.55 -9.45 4.04
CA SER A 188 -23.17 -10.74 4.31
C SER A 188 -22.09 -11.79 4.68
N ASN A 189 -22.42 -12.71 5.57
CA ASN A 189 -21.50 -13.80 5.94
C ASN A 189 -21.05 -14.60 4.70
N GLU A 190 -21.98 -14.86 3.78
CA GLU A 190 -21.69 -15.60 2.55
C GLU A 190 -20.67 -14.86 1.67
N PHE A 191 -20.81 -13.54 1.51
CA PHE A 191 -19.87 -12.74 0.74
C PHE A 191 -18.50 -12.64 1.43
N ALA A 192 -18.48 -12.54 2.76
CA ALA A 192 -17.25 -12.58 3.54
C ALA A 192 -16.51 -13.92 3.39
N GLU A 193 -17.23 -15.05 3.45
CA GLU A 193 -16.65 -16.38 3.21
C GLU A 193 -16.12 -16.53 1.78
N LEU A 194 -16.84 -16.01 0.77
CA LEU A 194 -16.38 -16.00 -0.62
C LEU A 194 -15.08 -15.19 -0.76
N ALA A 195 -15.03 -14.01 -0.16
CA ALA A 195 -13.84 -13.17 -0.16
C ALA A 195 -12.67 -13.84 0.58
N ALA A 196 -12.91 -14.51 1.70
CA ALA A 196 -11.89 -15.25 2.44
C ALA A 196 -11.32 -16.43 1.62
N LYS A 197 -12.17 -17.20 0.94
CA LYS A 197 -11.73 -18.26 0.01
C LYS A 197 -10.89 -17.70 -1.13
N CYS A 198 -11.36 -16.63 -1.76
CA CYS A 198 -10.66 -15.96 -2.85
C CYS A 198 -9.27 -15.46 -2.38
N MET A 199 -9.20 -14.85 -1.19
CA MET A 199 -7.97 -14.38 -0.55
C MET A 199 -6.99 -15.52 -0.31
N LEU A 200 -7.44 -16.65 0.25
CA LEU A 200 -6.60 -17.81 0.45
C LEU A 200 -5.98 -18.30 -0.87
N LYS A 201 -6.75 -18.32 -1.96
CA LYS A 201 -6.28 -18.81 -3.26
C LYS A 201 -5.42 -17.83 -4.03
N THR A 202 -5.64 -16.53 -3.89
CA THR A 202 -5.05 -15.52 -4.79
C THR A 202 -4.35 -14.36 -4.07
N ALA A 203 -4.20 -14.46 -2.75
CA ALA A 203 -3.69 -13.42 -1.86
C ALA A 203 -4.51 -12.10 -1.86
N LYS A 204 -5.71 -12.10 -2.45
CA LYS A 204 -6.67 -10.97 -2.50
C LYS A 204 -8.13 -11.48 -2.60
N PRO A 205 -9.13 -10.72 -2.12
CA PRO A 205 -9.01 -9.42 -1.49
C PRO A 205 -8.43 -9.48 -0.08
N SER A 206 -7.64 -8.49 0.32
CA SER A 206 -7.41 -8.24 1.76
C SER A 206 -8.66 -7.63 2.40
N PHE A 207 -8.75 -7.67 3.74
CA PHE A 207 -9.88 -7.15 4.50
C PHE A 207 -9.49 -5.85 5.20
N ALA A 208 -10.16 -4.74 4.85
CA ALA A 208 -10.00 -3.45 5.51
C ALA A 208 -11.15 -3.19 6.49
N ASN A 209 -10.85 -2.64 7.66
CA ASN A 209 -11.84 -2.31 8.68
C ASN A 209 -12.67 -1.09 8.25
N ASN A 210 -13.83 -1.34 7.62
CA ASN A 210 -14.66 -0.27 7.06
C ASN A 210 -15.15 0.72 8.12
N LYS A 211 -15.55 0.24 9.30
CA LYS A 211 -16.01 1.10 10.40
C LYS A 211 -14.92 2.08 10.85
N MET A 212 -13.72 1.56 11.08
CA MET A 212 -12.58 2.35 11.50
C MET A 212 -12.20 3.38 10.43
N PHE A 213 -11.98 2.95 9.18
CA PHE A 213 -11.61 3.87 8.11
C PHE A 213 -12.68 4.93 7.83
N LYS A 214 -13.98 4.57 7.82
CA LYS A 214 -15.04 5.57 7.66
C LYS A 214 -15.06 6.59 8.78
N SER A 215 -14.78 6.18 10.02
CA SER A 215 -14.77 7.10 11.16
C SER A 215 -13.65 8.14 11.09
N GLU A 216 -12.51 7.78 10.50
CA GLU A 216 -11.32 8.64 10.40
C GLU A 216 -11.28 9.45 9.10
N TRP A 217 -11.70 8.86 7.98
CA TRP A 217 -11.50 9.40 6.64
C TRP A 217 -12.81 9.78 5.92
N GLY A 218 -13.97 9.38 6.45
CA GLY A 218 -15.24 9.48 5.74
C GLY A 218 -15.27 8.54 4.54
N ASP A 219 -15.60 9.08 3.36
CA ASP A 219 -15.50 8.32 2.12
C ASP A 219 -14.02 8.10 1.77
N TYR A 220 -13.59 6.84 1.87
CA TYR A 220 -12.19 6.46 1.79
C TYR A 220 -11.96 5.39 0.73
N ALA A 221 -10.70 5.26 0.32
CA ALA A 221 -10.19 4.18 -0.52
C ALA A 221 -9.02 3.51 0.18
N ILE A 222 -8.79 2.24 -0.20
CA ILE A 222 -7.49 1.62 -0.04
C ILE A 222 -6.76 1.69 -1.38
N ALA A 223 -5.61 2.36 -1.39
CA ALA A 223 -4.76 2.56 -2.57
C ALA A 223 -3.42 1.84 -2.43
N SER A 224 -2.85 1.41 -3.56
CA SER A 224 -1.55 0.76 -3.65
C SER A 224 -1.42 -0.50 -2.78
N CYS A 225 -0.68 -0.46 -1.68
CA CYS A 225 -0.59 -1.56 -0.73
C CYS A 225 -1.85 -1.60 0.15
N TYR A 226 -1.85 -0.82 1.24
CA TYR A 226 -2.95 -0.68 2.20
C TYR A 226 -3.20 0.78 2.59
N ASN A 227 -2.89 1.74 1.70
CA ASN A 227 -2.97 3.16 2.02
C ASN A 227 -4.42 3.60 2.15
N GLY A 228 -4.87 3.88 3.37
CA GLY A 228 -6.17 4.46 3.65
C GLY A 228 -6.15 5.96 3.41
N LEU A 229 -6.88 6.40 2.40
CA LEU A 229 -6.91 7.80 1.97
C LEU A 229 -8.32 8.22 1.60
N ARG A 230 -8.62 9.51 1.75
CA ARG A 230 -9.92 10.07 1.39
C ARG A 230 -10.12 10.05 -0.12
N ILE A 231 -11.30 9.62 -0.58
CA ILE A 231 -11.71 9.75 -1.98
C ILE A 231 -11.78 11.24 -2.35
N LYS A 232 -11.53 11.55 -3.63
CA LYS A 232 -11.41 12.93 -4.13
C LYS A 232 -10.17 13.64 -3.56
N GLY A 233 -9.13 12.87 -3.24
CA GLY A 233 -7.94 13.36 -2.53
C GLY A 233 -6.72 12.48 -2.78
N GLY A 234 -5.89 12.31 -1.75
CA GLY A 234 -4.73 11.44 -1.83
C GLY A 234 -3.65 11.71 -0.79
N GLY A 235 -2.45 11.23 -1.08
CA GLY A 235 -1.24 11.46 -0.28
C GLY A 235 -0.28 12.34 -1.07
N PHE A 236 0.15 13.47 -0.50
CA PHE A 236 1.09 14.35 -1.18
C PHE A 236 2.44 13.65 -1.40
N THR A 237 2.98 13.07 -0.33
CA THR A 237 4.32 12.47 -0.26
C THR A 237 4.35 11.38 0.83
N LEU A 238 5.21 10.38 0.67
CA LEU A 238 5.46 9.31 1.64
C LEU A 238 6.97 9.05 1.77
N PRO A 239 7.76 9.97 2.36
CA PRO A 239 9.08 9.60 2.83
C PRO A 239 8.96 8.69 4.04
N ARG A 240 10.04 7.98 4.38
CA ARG A 240 10.08 7.10 5.54
C ARG A 240 11.32 7.30 6.38
N LEU A 241 11.10 7.22 7.69
CA LEU A 241 12.13 7.12 8.72
C LEU A 241 12.47 5.65 8.92
N ARG A 242 13.74 5.29 8.80
CA ARG A 242 14.24 3.96 9.11
C ARG A 242 14.75 3.94 10.55
N LEU A 243 13.95 3.31 11.42
CA LEU A 243 14.14 3.43 12.87
C LEU A 243 15.39 2.69 13.34
N TYR A 244 15.77 1.60 12.67
CA TYR A 244 16.98 0.85 13.02
C TYR A 244 18.23 1.71 12.82
N GLU A 245 18.39 2.35 11.68
CA GLU A 245 19.51 3.25 11.37
C GLU A 245 19.56 4.43 12.33
N ALA A 246 18.39 4.99 12.66
CA ALA A 246 18.30 6.04 13.67
C ALA A 246 18.81 5.52 15.03
N SER A 247 18.42 4.31 15.43
CA SER A 247 18.83 3.73 16.72
C SER A 247 20.34 3.53 16.84
N LEU A 248 21.06 3.30 15.73
CA LEU A 248 22.52 3.18 15.70
C LEU A 248 23.24 4.49 16.04
N LYS A 249 22.54 5.64 15.96
CA LYS A 249 23.09 6.95 16.37
C LYS A 249 22.89 7.24 17.85
N ALA A 250 22.07 6.47 18.55
CA ALA A 250 21.77 6.68 19.97
C ALA A 250 22.81 6.01 20.88
N LYS A 251 23.07 6.63 22.04
CA LYS A 251 23.93 6.03 23.08
C LYS A 251 23.18 5.01 23.93
N ASP A 252 21.90 5.27 24.18
CA ASP A 252 20.99 4.46 24.98
C ASP A 252 19.53 4.81 24.63
N ILE A 253 18.57 4.12 25.25
CA ILE A 253 17.13 4.33 25.05
C ILE A 253 16.71 5.78 25.35
N ALA A 254 17.29 6.40 26.38
CA ALA A 254 16.91 7.76 26.76
C ALA A 254 17.40 8.78 25.73
N ASP A 255 18.62 8.60 25.20
CA ASP A 255 19.16 9.43 24.12
C ASP A 255 18.36 9.23 22.82
N PHE A 256 17.97 7.99 22.51
CA PHE A 256 17.14 7.71 21.33
C PHE A 256 15.83 8.49 21.38
N LYS A 257 15.08 8.33 22.47
CA LYS A 257 13.75 8.93 22.66
C LYS A 257 13.83 10.46 22.75
N ASN A 258 14.71 11.00 23.59
CA ASN A 258 14.69 12.45 23.88
C ASN A 258 15.45 13.30 22.85
N ASN A 259 16.36 12.71 22.05
CA ASN A 259 17.20 13.49 21.13
C ASN A 259 17.16 12.99 19.69
N ILE A 260 17.38 11.68 19.47
CA ILE A 260 17.56 11.14 18.11
C ILE A 260 16.23 11.11 17.34
N LEU A 261 15.19 10.53 17.95
CA LEU A 261 13.87 10.42 17.33
C LEU A 261 13.26 11.81 17.03
N PRO A 262 13.23 12.79 17.96
CA PRO A 262 12.79 14.14 17.67
C PRO A 262 13.58 14.81 16.55
N LYS A 263 14.91 14.71 16.55
CA LYS A 263 15.77 15.32 15.53
C LYS A 263 15.43 14.84 14.13
N TYR A 264 15.39 13.53 13.91
CA TYR A 264 15.14 13.00 12.57
C TYR A 264 13.67 13.12 12.14
N THR A 265 12.75 13.19 13.10
CA THR A 265 11.34 13.52 12.83
C THR A 265 11.20 14.94 12.29
N ASP A 266 11.82 15.93 12.94
CA ASP A 266 11.82 17.33 12.51
C ASP A 266 12.42 17.51 11.11
N ILE A 267 13.58 16.87 10.84
CA ILE A 267 14.22 16.90 9.51
C ILE A 267 13.27 16.35 8.43
N MET A 268 12.59 15.23 8.69
CA MET A 268 11.69 14.63 7.71
C MET A 268 10.41 15.45 7.52
N LEU A 269 9.86 16.05 8.58
CA LEU A 269 8.69 16.94 8.50
C LEU A 269 9.00 18.19 7.67
N LYS A 270 10.16 18.83 7.89
CA LYS A 270 10.62 19.96 7.08
C LYS A 270 10.75 19.58 5.60
N MET A 271 11.36 18.42 5.31
CA MET A 271 11.43 17.91 3.94
C MET A 271 10.04 17.71 3.33
N MET A 272 9.08 17.18 4.10
CA MET A 272 7.69 17.02 3.64
C MET A 272 7.06 18.37 3.30
N ASP A 273 7.22 19.38 4.16
CA ASP A 273 6.70 20.74 3.91
C ASP A 273 7.28 21.32 2.62
N ASP A 274 8.60 21.31 2.44
CA ASP A 274 9.26 21.86 1.25
C ASP A 274 8.73 21.21 -0.05
N ARG A 275 8.54 19.88 -0.03
CA ARG A 275 7.99 19.11 -1.16
C ARG A 275 6.52 19.45 -1.42
N ILE A 276 5.73 19.59 -0.36
CA ILE A 276 4.29 19.88 -0.44
C ILE A 276 4.07 21.32 -0.93
N ASP A 277 4.81 22.28 -0.39
CA ASP A 277 4.78 23.67 -0.85
C ASP A 277 5.11 23.74 -2.35
N PHE A 278 6.17 23.05 -2.79
CA PHE A 278 6.53 23.02 -4.20
C PHE A 278 5.44 22.42 -5.10
N ILE A 279 4.87 21.26 -4.74
CA ILE A 279 3.86 20.63 -5.60
C ILE A 279 2.56 21.43 -5.67
N VAL A 280 2.19 22.13 -4.61
CA VAL A 280 0.95 22.92 -4.57
C VAL A 280 1.16 24.29 -5.21
N GLU A 281 2.27 24.97 -4.92
CA GLU A 281 2.47 26.38 -5.25
C GLU A 281 3.27 26.60 -6.52
N GLU A 282 4.15 25.69 -6.90
CA GLU A 282 5.06 25.85 -8.04
C GLU A 282 4.71 24.90 -9.19
N SER A 283 4.52 23.61 -8.89
CA SER A 283 4.12 22.61 -9.88
C SER A 283 2.73 22.90 -10.50
N SER A 284 2.47 22.29 -11.65
CA SER A 284 1.24 22.47 -12.43
C SER A 284 0.07 21.60 -11.96
N PHE A 285 0.31 20.57 -11.14
CA PHE A 285 -0.72 19.57 -10.82
C PHE A 285 -1.99 20.20 -10.23
N PHE A 286 -1.87 20.96 -9.14
CA PHE A 286 -3.02 21.60 -8.49
C PHE A 286 -3.52 22.86 -9.20
N LYS A 287 -2.79 23.37 -10.20
CA LYS A 287 -3.11 24.59 -10.93
C LYS A 287 -3.92 24.34 -12.20
N SER A 288 -3.61 23.27 -12.93
CA SER A 288 -4.15 23.06 -14.28
C SER A 288 -4.46 21.62 -14.65
N ASN A 289 -4.20 20.63 -13.79
CA ASN A 289 -4.52 19.24 -14.12
C ASN A 289 -6.04 19.04 -14.19
N PHE A 290 -6.53 18.34 -15.22
CA PHE A 290 -7.96 18.11 -15.42
C PHE A 290 -8.61 17.34 -14.26
N LEU A 291 -7.86 16.49 -13.55
CA LEU A 291 -8.34 15.82 -12.34
C LEU A 291 -8.78 16.83 -11.28
N VAL A 292 -8.11 17.98 -11.21
CA VAL A 292 -8.45 19.07 -10.29
C VAL A 292 -9.55 19.95 -10.88
N THR A 293 -9.40 20.38 -12.15
CA THR A 293 -10.35 21.33 -12.75
C THR A 293 -11.74 20.74 -13.01
N GLU A 294 -11.84 19.42 -13.24
CA GLU A 294 -13.12 18.70 -13.37
C GLU A 294 -13.63 18.15 -12.03
N GLY A 295 -12.89 18.38 -10.92
CA GLY A 295 -13.31 18.03 -9.58
C GLY A 295 -13.17 16.56 -9.19
N PHE A 296 -12.40 15.75 -9.94
CA PHE A 296 -12.07 14.37 -9.57
C PHE A 296 -11.26 14.29 -8.27
N VAL A 297 -10.45 15.31 -7.99
CA VAL A 297 -9.72 15.47 -6.73
C VAL A 297 -9.76 16.92 -6.27
N GLU A 298 -9.58 17.14 -4.97
CA GLU A 298 -9.54 18.45 -4.33
C GLU A 298 -8.35 18.55 -3.39
N LEU A 299 -7.64 19.68 -3.42
CA LEU A 299 -6.45 19.94 -2.61
C LEU A 299 -6.68 19.69 -1.11
N ASP A 300 -7.83 20.14 -0.58
CA ASP A 300 -8.18 20.03 0.85
C ASP A 300 -8.31 18.57 1.32
N ASN A 301 -8.44 17.59 0.40
CA ASN A 301 -8.52 16.15 0.68
C ASN A 301 -7.17 15.42 0.57
N PHE A 302 -6.05 16.12 0.39
CA PHE A 302 -4.71 15.52 0.44
C PHE A 302 -4.06 15.67 1.81
N THR A 303 -3.27 14.68 2.23
CA THR A 303 -2.47 14.70 3.47
C THR A 303 -1.02 14.31 3.22
N GLY A 304 -0.10 14.79 4.04
CA GLY A 304 1.25 14.23 4.13
C GLY A 304 1.22 12.88 4.88
N MET A 305 1.99 11.91 4.39
CA MET A 305 2.11 10.59 4.99
C MET A 305 3.53 10.40 5.53
N PHE A 306 3.68 10.30 6.84
CA PHE A 306 4.98 10.12 7.49
C PHE A 306 5.25 8.62 7.62
N GLY A 307 6.10 8.07 6.75
CA GLY A 307 6.42 6.64 6.69
C GLY A 307 7.37 6.18 7.78
N VAL A 308 7.25 4.91 8.19
CA VAL A 308 8.12 4.27 9.19
C VAL A 308 8.43 2.83 8.78
N VAL A 309 9.67 2.39 9.00
CA VAL A 309 10.11 0.97 8.94
C VAL A 309 11.12 0.65 10.05
N GLY A 310 11.38 -0.64 10.29
CA GLY A 310 12.48 -1.10 11.13
C GLY A 310 12.24 -0.95 12.63
N LEU A 311 10.98 -0.93 13.10
CA LEU A 311 10.69 -0.80 14.53
C LEU A 311 11.24 -1.99 15.33
N ALA A 312 11.07 -3.21 14.82
CA ALA A 312 11.51 -4.41 15.51
C ALA A 312 13.03 -4.40 15.74
N GLU A 313 13.79 -4.09 14.70
CA GLU A 313 15.24 -4.03 14.75
C GLU A 313 15.75 -2.84 15.57
N CYS A 314 15.07 -1.69 15.52
CA CYS A 314 15.34 -0.55 16.41
C CYS A 314 15.25 -0.95 17.88
N VAL A 315 14.13 -1.57 18.28
CA VAL A 315 13.89 -2.01 19.66
C VAL A 315 14.92 -3.06 20.09
N ASN A 316 15.15 -4.08 19.25
CA ASN A 316 16.11 -5.14 19.54
C ASN A 316 17.52 -4.56 19.72
N ASN A 317 17.94 -3.62 18.87
CA ASN A 317 19.23 -2.93 19.00
C ASN A 317 19.34 -2.16 20.32
N LEU A 318 18.33 -1.35 20.66
CA LEU A 318 18.34 -0.55 21.90
C LEU A 318 18.36 -1.41 23.17
N LEU A 319 17.82 -2.63 23.13
CA LEU A 319 17.84 -3.60 24.22
C LEU A 319 19.01 -4.59 24.14
N ASN A 320 19.88 -4.49 23.13
CA ASN A 320 20.98 -5.42 22.88
C ASN A 320 20.53 -6.89 22.70
N ILE A 321 19.38 -7.09 22.04
CA ILE A 321 18.84 -8.41 21.70
C ILE A 321 19.32 -8.77 20.29
N SER A 322 20.19 -9.77 20.18
CA SER A 322 20.74 -10.21 18.89
C SER A 322 19.91 -11.30 18.18
N ASP A 323 19.10 -12.05 18.93
CA ASP A 323 18.21 -13.08 18.37
C ASP A 323 16.78 -12.55 18.28
N ASN A 324 16.30 -12.33 17.06
CA ASN A 324 14.94 -11.83 16.80
C ASN A 324 13.85 -12.71 17.43
N LYS A 325 14.09 -14.01 17.64
CA LYS A 325 13.13 -14.93 18.29
C LYS A 325 12.99 -14.69 19.80
N LEU A 326 13.91 -13.95 20.40
CA LEU A 326 13.90 -13.54 21.80
C LEU A 326 13.58 -12.05 21.98
N GLY A 327 13.30 -11.35 20.88
CA GLY A 327 13.09 -9.91 20.82
C GLY A 327 11.63 -9.53 20.59
N TYR A 328 11.45 -8.39 19.91
CA TYR A 328 10.15 -7.82 19.55
C TYR A 328 9.19 -8.88 18.94
N GLY A 329 7.96 -8.94 19.47
CA GLY A 329 6.96 -9.97 19.18
C GLY A 329 6.98 -11.18 20.12
N ASN A 330 8.07 -11.39 20.85
CA ASN A 330 8.26 -12.52 21.76
C ASN A 330 8.81 -12.09 23.14
N ASN A 331 8.93 -10.79 23.38
CA ASN A 331 9.52 -10.23 24.59
C ASN A 331 8.74 -8.98 25.03
N LYS A 332 8.14 -9.06 26.23
CA LYS A 332 7.29 -7.99 26.74
C LYS A 332 8.01 -6.63 26.85
N GLU A 333 9.28 -6.61 27.27
CA GLU A 333 10.05 -5.37 27.41
C GLU A 333 10.30 -4.73 26.03
N ALA A 334 10.60 -5.56 25.02
CA ALA A 334 10.74 -5.12 23.64
C ALA A 334 9.42 -4.55 23.09
N ASP A 335 8.31 -5.26 23.28
CA ASP A 335 7.00 -4.82 22.78
C ASP A 335 6.54 -3.52 23.43
N ASP A 336 6.77 -3.37 24.74
CA ASP A 336 6.45 -2.14 25.48
C ASP A 336 7.31 -0.97 25.00
N LEU A 337 8.62 -1.17 24.81
CA LEU A 337 9.50 -0.14 24.26
C LEU A 337 9.09 0.26 22.83
N GLY A 338 8.70 -0.71 22.00
CA GLY A 338 8.21 -0.44 20.65
C GLY A 338 6.96 0.45 20.65
N GLU A 339 5.99 0.17 21.52
CA GLU A 339 4.79 0.99 21.65
C GLU A 339 5.12 2.40 22.18
N GLU A 340 6.06 2.53 23.11
CA GLU A 340 6.52 3.84 23.60
C GLU A 340 7.15 4.67 22.48
N ILE A 341 8.04 4.09 21.67
CA ILE A 341 8.70 4.77 20.55
C ILE A 341 7.68 5.25 19.52
N ILE A 342 6.73 4.40 19.13
CA ILE A 342 5.70 4.78 18.15
C ILE A 342 4.75 5.83 18.72
N LYS A 343 4.40 5.75 20.01
CA LYS A 343 3.59 6.78 20.65
C LYS A 343 4.30 8.14 20.63
N GLU A 344 5.59 8.17 20.97
CA GLU A 344 6.38 9.40 20.94
C GLU A 344 6.50 9.98 19.53
N LEU A 345 6.75 9.13 18.53
CA LEU A 345 6.75 9.53 17.13
C LEU A 345 5.38 10.08 16.68
N TYR A 346 4.29 9.43 17.10
CA TYR A 346 2.93 9.90 16.82
C TYR A 346 2.69 11.28 17.41
N ASP A 347 3.07 11.51 18.67
CA ASP A 347 2.90 12.81 19.33
C ASP A 347 3.75 13.90 18.64
N LEU A 348 4.98 13.57 18.22
CA LEU A 348 5.84 14.49 17.47
C LEU A 348 5.21 14.89 16.12
N VAL A 349 4.74 13.92 15.34
CA VAL A 349 4.13 14.18 14.02
C VAL A 349 2.78 14.88 14.15
N ASP A 350 1.96 14.54 15.15
CA ASP A 350 0.68 15.23 15.40
C ASP A 350 0.88 16.64 15.95
N SER A 351 2.04 16.95 16.55
CA SER A 351 2.37 18.31 16.98
C SER A 351 2.72 19.25 15.81
N HIS A 352 3.11 18.71 14.66
CA HIS A 352 3.43 19.49 13.46
C HIS A 352 2.18 20.10 12.81
N ASP A 353 2.24 21.37 12.42
CA ASP A 353 1.16 22.05 11.71
C ASP A 353 1.56 22.28 10.25
N SER A 354 0.74 21.81 9.31
CA SER A 354 0.91 21.99 7.87
C SER A 354 0.07 23.14 7.32
N LYS A 355 0.59 23.84 6.31
CA LYS A 355 -0.21 24.79 5.51
C LYS A 355 -1.39 24.12 4.80
N TYR A 356 -1.28 22.83 4.51
CA TYR A 356 -2.26 22.03 3.75
C TYR A 356 -2.97 21.01 4.64
N ALA A 357 -3.59 19.98 4.06
CA ALA A 357 -4.32 18.95 4.81
C ALA A 357 -5.47 19.48 5.67
N LYS A 358 -6.21 20.47 5.14
CA LYS A 358 -7.30 21.16 5.86
C LYS A 358 -8.39 20.22 6.37
N ASN A 359 -8.81 19.22 5.58
CA ASN A 359 -9.80 18.23 6.03
C ASN A 359 -9.23 17.20 7.02
N PHE A 360 -7.96 17.33 7.38
CA PHE A 360 -7.25 16.53 8.39
C PHE A 360 -6.69 17.42 9.51
N ASN A 361 -7.33 18.57 9.76
CA ASN A 361 -6.95 19.54 10.79
C ASN A 361 -5.52 20.06 10.65
N HIS A 362 -5.03 20.20 9.41
CA HIS A 362 -3.68 20.68 9.13
C HIS A 362 -2.58 19.78 9.69
N LYS A 363 -2.87 18.48 9.87
CA LYS A 363 -1.93 17.50 10.41
C LYS A 363 -1.52 16.47 9.39
N TYR A 364 -0.23 16.11 9.40
CA TYR A 364 0.25 14.90 8.76
C TYR A 364 -0.09 13.67 9.59
N ARG A 365 0.04 12.49 8.98
CA ARG A 365 -0.40 11.23 9.56
C ARG A 365 0.66 10.17 9.36
N LEU A 366 0.88 9.36 10.40
CA LEU A 366 1.81 8.24 10.30
C LEU A 366 1.29 7.18 9.32
N HIS A 367 2.24 6.54 8.66
CA HIS A 367 2.07 5.40 7.80
C HIS A 367 3.11 4.32 8.16
N ALA A 368 2.67 3.09 8.41
CA ALA A 368 3.60 1.97 8.52
C ALA A 368 3.98 1.56 7.10
N GLN A 369 5.22 1.77 6.67
CA GLN A 369 5.59 1.52 5.28
C GLN A 369 5.91 0.03 5.08
N VAL A 370 5.56 -0.50 3.91
CA VAL A 370 5.64 -1.94 3.61
C VAL A 370 7.05 -2.46 3.36
N GLY A 371 8.11 -1.72 3.60
CA GLY A 371 9.45 -2.06 3.14
C GLY A 371 9.63 -1.94 1.61
N ILE A 372 10.88 -1.97 1.16
CA ILE A 372 11.29 -2.07 -0.24
C ILE A 372 12.29 -3.23 -0.40
N ASP A 373 12.62 -3.55 -1.63
CA ASP A 373 13.43 -4.72 -1.98
C ASP A 373 14.89 -4.64 -1.50
N SER A 374 15.38 -3.44 -1.16
CA SER A 374 16.75 -3.22 -0.67
C SER A 374 16.85 -3.06 0.85
N ASP A 375 15.77 -3.24 1.61
CA ASP A 375 15.77 -3.05 3.07
C ASP A 375 16.52 -4.14 3.83
N GLY A 376 16.70 -5.31 3.23
CA GLY A 376 17.33 -6.43 3.89
C GLY A 376 16.50 -6.99 5.05
N ARG A 377 17.17 -7.63 6.01
CA ARG A 377 16.56 -8.16 7.24
C ARG A 377 16.65 -7.16 8.40
N GLU A 378 17.30 -6.04 8.15
CA GLU A 378 17.59 -4.97 9.09
C GLU A 378 16.40 -4.00 9.26
N ASP A 379 15.44 -4.00 8.33
CA ASP A 379 14.22 -3.19 8.42
C ASP A 379 12.97 -4.02 8.13
N SER A 380 12.39 -4.57 9.19
CA SER A 380 11.07 -5.17 9.09
C SER A 380 10.01 -4.12 8.70
N PRO A 381 9.04 -4.46 7.82
CA PRO A 381 8.01 -3.52 7.39
C PRO A 381 7.22 -2.89 8.54
N GLY A 382 7.28 -1.56 8.66
CA GLY A 382 6.54 -0.80 9.66
C GLY A 382 6.81 -1.26 11.09
N CYS A 383 5.78 -1.85 11.70
CA CYS A 383 5.79 -2.36 13.08
C CYS A 383 5.63 -3.88 13.15
N ARG A 384 5.84 -4.59 12.03
CA ARG A 384 5.70 -6.05 11.99
C ARG A 384 6.82 -6.74 12.75
N ILE A 385 6.50 -7.93 13.24
CA ILE A 385 7.48 -8.85 13.81
C ILE A 385 8.40 -9.34 12.66
N PRO A 386 9.72 -9.51 12.91
CA PRO A 386 10.63 -10.00 11.89
C PRO A 386 10.20 -11.35 11.33
N ILE A 387 10.39 -11.54 10.03
CA ILE A 387 10.02 -12.79 9.35
C ILE A 387 10.80 -13.96 9.94
N GLY A 388 10.10 -15.04 10.26
CA GLY A 388 10.66 -16.23 10.92
C GLY A 388 10.71 -16.12 12.45
N ALA A 389 10.37 -14.97 13.02
CA ALA A 389 10.21 -14.76 14.46
C ALA A 389 8.74 -14.59 14.87
N GLU A 390 7.78 -14.75 13.95
CA GLU A 390 6.37 -14.60 14.29
C GLU A 390 5.90 -15.65 15.32
N PRO A 391 5.20 -15.24 16.40
CA PRO A 391 4.56 -16.17 17.31
C PRO A 391 3.35 -16.85 16.62
N ILE A 392 2.56 -17.62 17.37
CA ILE A 392 1.32 -18.17 16.81
C ILE A 392 0.37 -17.03 16.41
N MET A 393 -0.46 -17.24 15.38
CA MET A 393 -1.32 -16.18 14.81
C MET A 393 -2.14 -15.39 15.85
N PRO A 394 -2.80 -15.99 16.86
CA PRO A 394 -3.52 -15.20 17.86
C PRO A 394 -2.61 -14.21 18.61
N GLU A 395 -1.40 -14.63 18.99
CA GLU A 395 -0.42 -13.78 19.66
C GLU A 395 0.13 -12.71 18.71
N GLN A 396 0.38 -13.07 17.45
CA GLN A 396 0.80 -12.13 16.41
C GLN A 396 -0.25 -11.04 16.19
N ILE A 397 -1.53 -11.41 16.13
CA ILE A 397 -2.66 -10.47 15.99
C ILE A 397 -2.69 -9.52 17.19
N ILE A 398 -2.67 -10.04 18.42
CA ILE A 398 -2.69 -9.24 19.65
C ILE A 398 -1.50 -8.26 19.69
N HIS A 399 -0.31 -8.74 19.32
CA HIS A 399 0.87 -7.90 19.24
C HIS A 399 0.71 -6.79 18.18
N SER A 400 0.25 -7.15 16.97
CA SER A 400 0.04 -6.21 15.86
C SER A 400 -0.94 -5.10 16.26
N GLU A 401 -2.07 -5.45 16.87
CA GLU A 401 -3.14 -4.54 17.30
C GLU A 401 -2.66 -3.36 18.18
N ARG A 402 -1.55 -3.52 18.92
CA ARG A 402 -0.95 -2.45 19.76
C ARG A 402 -0.65 -1.18 18.97
N PHE A 403 -0.29 -1.33 17.69
CA PHE A 403 0.23 -0.24 16.85
C PHE A 403 -0.82 0.39 15.95
N HIS A 404 -1.90 -0.32 15.62
CA HIS A 404 -2.83 0.06 14.54
C HIS A 404 -3.49 1.44 14.70
N LYS A 405 -3.73 1.86 15.94
CA LYS A 405 -4.30 3.17 16.28
C LYS A 405 -3.42 4.36 15.88
N TYR A 406 -2.10 4.19 15.78
CA TYR A 406 -1.16 5.26 15.48
C TYR A 406 -1.01 5.54 13.98
N PHE A 407 -1.38 4.60 13.11
CA PHE A 407 -1.16 4.67 11.66
C PHE A 407 -2.48 4.74 10.87
N PRO A 408 -3.22 5.87 10.94
CA PRO A 408 -4.52 5.97 10.29
C PRO A 408 -4.43 5.90 8.75
N THR A 409 -3.28 6.25 8.16
CA THR A 409 -3.10 6.17 6.69
C THR A 409 -2.71 4.78 6.20
N GLY A 410 -2.46 3.82 7.10
CA GLY A 410 -2.18 2.44 6.69
C GLY A 410 -1.19 1.72 7.59
N ILE A 411 -1.60 0.53 8.01
CA ILE A 411 -0.81 -0.51 8.67
C ILE A 411 -1.61 -1.81 8.55
N GLY A 412 -0.91 -2.93 8.37
CA GLY A 412 -1.54 -4.23 8.23
C GLY A 412 -0.55 -5.36 8.33
N ASP A 413 -1.07 -6.56 8.56
CA ASP A 413 -0.27 -7.78 8.67
C ASP A 413 -0.66 -8.84 7.64
N ILE A 414 0.24 -9.81 7.46
CA ILE A 414 0.16 -10.85 6.43
C ILE A 414 0.32 -12.22 7.08
N PHE A 415 -0.67 -13.07 6.90
CA PHE A 415 -0.72 -14.42 7.47
C PHE A 415 -0.66 -15.48 6.38
N LYS A 416 0.29 -16.41 6.47
CA LYS A 416 0.42 -17.55 5.56
C LYS A 416 -0.28 -18.77 6.18
N PHE A 417 -1.11 -19.46 5.41
CA PHE A 417 -1.91 -20.61 5.87
C PHE A 417 -1.58 -21.88 5.09
N GLU A 418 -1.76 -23.03 5.73
CA GLU A 418 -1.74 -24.34 5.05
C GLU A 418 -3.05 -24.60 4.27
N GLU A 419 -3.01 -25.55 3.33
CA GLU A 419 -4.11 -25.87 2.41
C GLU A 419 -5.44 -26.27 3.08
N THR A 420 -5.40 -26.81 4.30
CA THR A 420 -6.62 -27.30 4.97
C THR A 420 -7.61 -26.18 5.29
N TRP A 421 -7.14 -24.93 5.43
CA TRP A 421 -7.95 -23.75 5.69
C TRP A 421 -8.94 -23.41 4.57
N GLU A 422 -8.72 -23.91 3.36
CA GLU A 422 -9.69 -23.77 2.26
C GLU A 422 -11.06 -24.40 2.61
N LYS A 423 -11.06 -25.42 3.48
CA LYS A 423 -12.27 -26.14 3.90
C LYS A 423 -13.00 -25.46 5.06
N THR A 424 -12.39 -24.46 5.69
CA THR A 424 -12.93 -23.75 6.88
C THR A 424 -12.87 -22.23 6.72
N PRO A 425 -13.41 -21.68 5.61
CA PRO A 425 -13.41 -20.24 5.33
C PRO A 425 -14.14 -19.42 6.40
N ASN A 426 -15.17 -19.99 7.02
CA ASN A 426 -15.95 -19.38 8.09
C ASN A 426 -15.11 -19.15 9.35
N ALA A 427 -14.23 -20.10 9.70
CA ALA A 427 -13.32 -19.93 10.84
C ALA A 427 -12.32 -18.80 10.58
N LEU A 428 -11.83 -18.65 9.35
CA LEU A 428 -10.97 -17.53 8.97
C LEU A 428 -11.75 -16.20 9.04
N VAL A 429 -13.00 -16.16 8.61
CA VAL A 429 -13.86 -14.97 8.75
C VAL A 429 -14.05 -14.60 10.23
N ASP A 430 -14.23 -15.57 11.12
CA ASP A 430 -14.35 -15.30 12.56
C ASP A 430 -13.05 -14.70 13.14
N ILE A 431 -11.88 -15.18 12.72
CA ILE A 431 -10.58 -14.60 13.10
C ILE A 431 -10.45 -13.16 12.60
N ILE A 432 -10.75 -12.93 11.32
CA ILE A 432 -10.71 -11.60 10.71
C ILE A 432 -11.65 -10.66 11.46
N LYS A 433 -12.89 -11.09 11.72
CA LYS A 433 -13.87 -10.31 12.46
C LYS A 433 -13.37 -9.97 13.86
N GLY A 434 -12.79 -10.94 14.57
CA GLY A 434 -12.17 -10.73 15.88
C GLY A 434 -11.07 -9.67 15.83
N ALA A 435 -10.10 -9.84 14.94
CA ALA A 435 -8.98 -8.92 14.77
C ALA A 435 -9.43 -7.49 14.43
N LEU A 436 -10.33 -7.33 13.45
CA LEU A 436 -10.83 -6.01 13.05
C LEU A 436 -11.69 -5.37 14.17
N THR A 437 -12.46 -6.17 14.93
CA THR A 437 -13.22 -5.66 16.09
C THR A 437 -12.29 -5.14 17.19
N ASN A 438 -11.13 -5.75 17.38
CA ASN A 438 -10.13 -5.36 18.37
C ASN A 438 -9.20 -4.22 17.89
N GLY A 439 -9.47 -3.63 16.73
CA GLY A 439 -8.75 -2.45 16.25
C GLY A 439 -7.69 -2.74 15.19
N MET A 440 -7.60 -3.97 14.68
CA MET A 440 -6.85 -4.21 13.45
C MET A 440 -7.54 -3.48 12.28
N ARG A 441 -6.70 -2.89 11.43
CA ARG A 441 -7.11 -1.98 10.35
C ARG A 441 -7.13 -2.68 8.98
N TYR A 442 -6.18 -3.58 8.75
CA TYR A 442 -5.99 -4.28 7.49
C TYR A 442 -5.43 -5.67 7.74
N PHE A 443 -6.16 -6.70 7.29
CA PHE A 443 -5.79 -8.11 7.40
C PHE A 443 -5.58 -8.69 6.00
N SER A 444 -4.47 -9.40 5.78
CA SER A 444 -4.25 -10.14 4.54
C SER A 444 -3.76 -11.54 4.82
N ALA A 445 -4.13 -12.47 3.95
CA ALA A 445 -3.67 -13.84 4.03
C ALA A 445 -3.49 -14.48 2.65
N TYR A 446 -2.80 -15.62 2.61
CA TYR A 446 -2.72 -16.49 1.43
C TYR A 446 -2.30 -17.91 1.81
N LEU A 447 -2.63 -18.88 0.95
CA LEU A 447 -2.16 -20.26 1.06
C LEU A 447 -0.71 -20.39 0.61
N GLU A 448 0.05 -21.23 1.31
CA GLU A 448 1.47 -21.46 0.99
C GLU A 448 1.75 -21.76 -0.49
N ASN A 449 0.91 -22.59 -1.11
CA ASN A 449 1.13 -23.15 -2.44
C ASN A 449 0.52 -22.32 -3.58
N THR A 450 0.06 -21.08 -3.33
CA THR A 450 -0.42 -20.21 -4.41
C THR A 450 0.72 -19.63 -5.26
N ASP A 451 0.45 -19.35 -6.54
CA ASP A 451 1.37 -18.63 -7.42
C ASP A 451 1.39 -17.12 -7.14
N VAL A 452 0.24 -16.53 -6.80
CA VAL A 452 0.11 -15.09 -6.48
C VAL A 452 0.36 -14.88 -4.99
N VAL A 453 1.54 -14.36 -4.63
CA VAL A 453 1.93 -14.16 -3.23
C VAL A 453 2.04 -12.70 -2.86
N ARG A 454 1.78 -12.39 -1.59
CA ARG A 454 2.00 -11.06 -1.01
C ARG A 454 3.36 -11.01 -0.33
N VAL A 455 4.23 -10.13 -0.82
CA VAL A 455 5.62 -10.01 -0.38
C VAL A 455 5.66 -9.25 0.96
N THR A 456 5.51 -7.93 0.89
CA THR A 456 5.43 -7.07 2.07
C THR A 456 4.21 -6.13 2.05
N GLY A 457 3.55 -6.00 0.91
CA GLY A 457 2.36 -5.17 0.73
C GLY A 457 1.75 -5.25 -0.67
N TYR A 458 2.57 -5.57 -1.67
CA TYR A 458 2.20 -5.79 -3.06
C TYR A 458 2.24 -7.27 -3.44
N LEU A 459 1.66 -7.59 -4.60
CA LEU A 459 1.54 -8.94 -5.14
C LEU A 459 2.61 -9.23 -6.20
N VAL A 460 3.13 -10.45 -6.22
CA VAL A 460 3.96 -10.97 -7.32
C VAL A 460 3.57 -12.41 -7.63
N LYS A 461 3.84 -12.85 -8.87
CA LYS A 461 3.69 -14.26 -9.24
C LYS A 461 5.03 -14.97 -9.10
N LYS A 462 5.06 -16.12 -8.41
CA LYS A 462 6.28 -16.96 -8.32
C LYS A 462 6.79 -17.32 -9.73
N SER A 463 5.87 -17.57 -10.65
CA SER A 463 6.16 -17.81 -12.07
C SER A 463 6.84 -16.64 -12.79
N GLU A 464 6.57 -15.38 -12.43
CA GLU A 464 7.28 -14.21 -12.97
C GLU A 464 8.68 -14.06 -12.35
N LEU A 465 8.84 -14.35 -11.06
CA LEU A 465 10.16 -14.38 -10.41
C LEU A 465 11.08 -15.40 -11.10
N ALA A 466 10.55 -16.58 -11.44
CA ALA A 466 11.30 -17.62 -12.15
C ALA A 466 11.78 -17.17 -13.55
N LYS A 467 11.05 -16.26 -14.23
CA LYS A 467 11.50 -15.67 -15.50
C LYS A 467 12.72 -14.77 -15.29
N LEU A 468 12.67 -13.91 -14.27
CA LEU A 468 13.79 -13.03 -13.92
C LEU A 468 15.03 -13.84 -13.51
N ASP A 469 14.86 -14.92 -12.75
CA ASP A 469 15.94 -15.82 -12.39
C ASP A 469 16.59 -16.49 -13.63
N ALA A 470 15.81 -16.70 -14.69
CA ALA A 470 16.29 -17.21 -15.97
C ALA A 470 16.83 -16.12 -16.92
N GLY A 471 16.98 -14.86 -16.47
CA GLY A 471 17.44 -13.74 -17.29
C GLY A 471 16.45 -13.31 -18.38
N LYS A 472 15.17 -13.65 -18.23
CA LYS A 472 14.10 -13.29 -19.17
C LYS A 472 13.33 -12.07 -18.67
N GLN A 473 12.77 -11.32 -19.60
CA GLN A 473 11.87 -10.21 -19.27
C GLN A 473 10.66 -10.70 -18.46
N SER A 474 10.31 -9.95 -17.42
CA SER A 474 9.03 -10.06 -16.72
C SER A 474 8.13 -8.89 -17.10
N LEU A 475 6.85 -9.19 -17.27
CA LEU A 475 5.87 -8.22 -17.73
C LEU A 475 5.58 -7.13 -16.68
N ASN A 476 5.64 -7.49 -15.40
CA ASN A 476 5.30 -6.62 -14.27
C ASN A 476 6.54 -5.94 -13.72
N ASN A 477 6.48 -4.62 -13.55
CA ASN A 477 7.59 -3.81 -13.03
C ASN A 477 8.00 -4.23 -11.62
N VAL A 478 7.05 -4.72 -10.84
CA VAL A 478 7.24 -5.05 -9.44
C VAL A 478 7.82 -6.45 -9.24
N SER A 479 7.94 -7.27 -10.29
CA SER A 479 8.61 -8.58 -10.20
C SER A 479 10.07 -8.44 -9.74
N ILE A 480 10.76 -7.37 -10.15
CA ILE A 480 12.14 -7.08 -9.70
C ILE A 480 12.16 -6.81 -8.20
N PHE A 481 11.23 -5.98 -7.71
CA PHE A 481 11.11 -5.71 -6.27
C PHE A 481 10.75 -6.98 -5.49
N GLY A 482 9.84 -7.82 -6.01
CA GLY A 482 9.51 -9.10 -5.41
C GLY A 482 10.71 -10.05 -5.33
N LYS A 483 11.58 -10.04 -6.34
CA LYS A 483 12.83 -10.81 -6.33
C LYS A 483 13.77 -10.30 -5.26
N GLY A 484 14.04 -8.99 -5.19
CA GLY A 484 14.93 -8.44 -4.18
C GLY A 484 14.42 -8.68 -2.76
N ALA A 485 13.13 -8.47 -2.49
CA ALA A 485 12.54 -8.77 -1.18
C ALA A 485 12.60 -10.28 -0.82
N ARG A 486 12.47 -11.19 -1.80
CA ARG A 486 12.71 -12.62 -1.57
C ARG A 486 14.17 -12.88 -1.20
N ASP A 487 15.09 -12.31 -1.98
CA ASP A 487 16.52 -12.63 -1.92
C ASP A 487 17.23 -11.95 -0.73
N PHE A 488 16.75 -10.80 -0.27
CA PHE A 488 17.40 -9.98 0.76
C PHE A 488 16.65 -9.93 2.09
N SER A 489 15.34 -10.14 2.12
CA SER A 489 14.52 -9.97 3.34
C SER A 489 13.66 -11.18 3.70
N ASP A 490 13.86 -12.34 3.04
CA ASP A 490 13.07 -13.57 3.25
C ASP A 490 11.55 -13.37 3.15
N ALA A 491 11.07 -12.39 2.36
CA ALA A 491 9.67 -11.96 2.39
C ALA A 491 8.63 -13.06 2.12
N LEU A 492 9.05 -14.21 1.57
CA LEU A 492 8.20 -15.36 1.24
C LEU A 492 8.25 -16.49 2.30
N ASP A 493 9.13 -16.40 3.30
CA ASP A 493 9.43 -17.46 4.26
C ASP A 493 8.72 -17.26 5.61
N ARG A 494 7.58 -16.56 5.60
CA ARG A 494 6.70 -16.35 6.75
C ARG A 494 6.26 -17.66 7.39
N ARG A 495 6.01 -17.62 8.70
CA ARG A 495 5.41 -18.73 9.45
C ARG A 495 4.10 -19.22 8.81
N ILE A 496 3.97 -20.54 8.70
CA ILE A 496 2.76 -21.21 8.21
C ILE A 496 1.83 -21.47 9.39
N ASN A 497 0.58 -21.06 9.28
CA ASN A 497 -0.46 -21.35 10.26
C ASN A 497 -1.15 -22.68 9.93
N THR A 498 -0.99 -23.66 10.81
CA THR A 498 -1.60 -24.99 10.71
C THR A 498 -2.90 -25.06 11.50
N ASN A 499 -3.81 -25.95 11.11
CA ASN A 499 -5.08 -26.18 11.84
C ASN A 499 -4.93 -27.01 13.13
N ASP A 500 -3.72 -27.49 13.43
CA ASP A 500 -3.48 -28.28 14.64
C ASP A 500 -3.44 -27.36 15.86
N SER A 501 -4.43 -27.53 16.73
CA SER A 501 -4.59 -26.87 18.03
C SER A 501 -3.55 -27.28 19.09
N SER A 502 -2.33 -27.58 18.66
CA SER A 502 -1.21 -27.99 19.50
C SER A 502 0.06 -27.31 19.04
N ASN A 503 0.24 -26.06 19.45
CA ASN A 503 1.51 -25.51 19.93
C ASN A 503 1.24 -24.25 20.73
#